data_AF-A0A8S3GKD7-F1
#
_entry.id   AF-A0A8S3GKD7-F1
#
_cell.length_a   1.000
_cell.length_b   1.000
_cell.length_c   1.000
_cell.angle_alpha   90.00
_cell.angle_beta   90.00
_cell.angle_gamma   90.00
#
_symmetry.space_group_name_H-M   'P 1'
#
loop_
_entity.id
_entity.type
_entity.pdbx_description
1 polymer ?
#
loop_
_entity_poly.entity_id
_entity_poly.type
_entity_poly.pdbx_seq_one_letter_code
_entity_poly.pdbx_strand_id
1 'polypeptide(L)'
;DEDIPSQPSLLLVVKWGGQLTQTGKNQAEALGKAFRKMYPGGQNASGDRPDVGLLRLHSTFRHDLKIYASDEGRVQMTAAAFAKGLLALDGEL
;
A
#
# COMPACT_ATOMS: atom_id res chain seq x y z
N ASP A 1 -3.39 24.29 -25.03
CA ASP A 1 -3.47 22.83 -24.97
C ASP A 1 -4.91 22.44 -24.77
N GLU A 2 -5.53 21.95 -25.85
CA GLU A 2 -6.95 21.60 -25.89
C GLU A 2 -7.22 20.33 -25.07
N ASP A 3 -8.22 20.40 -24.17
CA ASP A 3 -8.79 19.23 -23.49
C ASP A 3 -9.48 18.33 -24.51
N ILE A 4 -8.76 17.31 -24.99
CA ILE A 4 -9.34 16.27 -25.84
C ILE A 4 -10.36 15.50 -24.96
N PRO A 5 -11.66 15.46 -25.32
CA PRO A 5 -12.64 14.74 -24.53
C PRO A 5 -12.27 13.25 -24.50
N SER A 6 -12.00 12.73 -23.30
CA SER A 6 -11.58 11.33 -23.15
C SER A 6 -12.68 10.43 -23.74
N GLN A 7 -12.31 9.61 -24.72
CA GLN A 7 -13.26 8.67 -25.31
C GLN A 7 -13.91 7.79 -24.23
N PRO A 8 -15.20 7.46 -24.35
CA PRO A 8 -15.87 6.62 -23.37
C PRO A 8 -15.16 5.27 -23.29
N SER A 9 -14.73 4.90 -22.08
CA SER A 9 -14.03 3.64 -21.81
C SER A 9 -14.72 2.88 -20.68
N LEU A 10 -14.65 1.55 -20.75
CA LEU A 10 -15.26 0.65 -19.77
C LEU A 10 -14.16 -0.23 -19.16
N LEU A 11 -14.05 -0.23 -17.83
CA LEU A 11 -13.19 -1.14 -17.08
C LEU A 11 -14.01 -2.35 -16.62
N LEU A 12 -13.76 -3.52 -17.20
CA LEU A 12 -14.35 -4.78 -16.75
C LEU A 12 -13.34 -5.56 -15.91
N VAL A 13 -13.70 -5.87 -14.67
CA VAL A 13 -12.87 -6.69 -13.76
C VAL A 13 -13.57 -8.02 -13.49
N VAL A 14 -13.13 -9.07 -14.19
CA VAL A 14 -13.67 -10.43 -14.01
C VAL A 14 -12.79 -11.19 -13.01
N LYS A 15 -13.41 -11.74 -11.96
CA LYS A 15 -12.73 -12.50 -10.90
C LYS A 15 -13.40 -13.85 -10.74
N TRP A 16 -12.61 -14.93 -10.71
CA TRP A 16 -13.05 -16.32 -10.49
C TRP A 16 -12.13 -16.99 -9.46
N GLY A 17 -12.64 -17.99 -8.74
CA GLY A 17 -11.80 -18.86 -7.89
C GLY A 17 -11.36 -18.27 -6.55
N GLY A 18 -11.87 -17.11 -6.14
CA GLY A 18 -11.66 -16.57 -4.79
C GLY A 18 -10.23 -16.14 -4.45
N GLN A 19 -9.32 -16.15 -5.43
CA GLN A 19 -7.93 -15.72 -5.27
C GLN A 19 -7.76 -14.20 -5.45
N LEU A 20 -6.75 -13.64 -4.78
CA LEU A 20 -6.41 -12.23 -4.94
C LEU A 20 -5.75 -12.00 -6.31
N THR A 21 -6.32 -11.10 -7.10
CA THR A 21 -5.77 -10.73 -8.41
C THR A 21 -4.50 -9.90 -8.27
N GLN A 22 -3.69 -9.84 -9.32
CA GLN A 22 -2.50 -8.98 -9.35
C GLN A 22 -2.86 -7.50 -9.16
N THR A 23 -3.97 -7.04 -9.76
CA THR A 23 -4.50 -5.70 -9.53
C THR A 23 -4.82 -5.46 -8.05
N GLY A 24 -5.42 -6.44 -7.38
CA GLY A 24 -5.71 -6.37 -5.94
C GLY A 24 -4.44 -6.27 -5.09
N LYS A 25 -3.40 -7.05 -5.42
CA LYS A 25 -2.08 -6.93 -4.78
C LYS A 25 -1.50 -5.52 -4.94
N ASN A 26 -1.49 -4.99 -6.17
CA ASN A 26 -0.94 -3.67 -6.46
C ASN A 26 -1.73 -2.55 -5.76
N GLN A 27 -3.07 -2.67 -5.68
CA GLN A 27 -3.93 -1.74 -4.95
C GLN A 27 -3.63 -1.77 -3.45
N ALA A 28 -3.48 -2.95 -2.85
CA ALA A 28 -3.13 -3.10 -1.44
C ALA A 28 -1.76 -2.49 -1.12
N GLU A 29 -0.76 -2.72 -1.97
CA GLU A 29 0.57 -2.14 -1.81
C GLU A 29 0.54 -0.60 -1.94
N ALA A 30 -0.18 -0.07 -2.93
CA ALA A 30 -0.35 1.37 -3.11
C ALA A 30 -1.05 2.02 -1.91
N LEU A 31 -2.07 1.35 -1.35
CA LEU A 31 -2.74 1.78 -0.13
C LEU A 31 -1.78 1.81 1.07
N GLY A 32 -0.96 0.77 1.23
CA GLY A 32 0.09 0.73 2.27
C GLY A 32 1.05 1.91 2.17
N LYS A 33 1.52 2.23 0.95
CA LYS A 33 2.39 3.39 0.70
C LYS A 33 1.72 4.70 1.10
N ALA A 34 0.43 4.88 0.78
CA ALA A 34 -0.33 6.07 1.16
C ALA A 34 -0.47 6.20 2.69
N PHE A 35 -0.62 5.08 3.41
CA PHE A 35 -0.82 5.03 4.86
C PHE A 35 0.43 5.41 5.68
N ARG A 36 1.62 5.50 5.05
CA ARG A 36 2.84 5.99 5.71
C ARG A 36 2.71 7.40 6.29
N LYS A 37 1.82 8.20 5.69
CA LYS A 37 1.57 9.60 6.11
C LYS A 37 0.75 9.72 7.39
N MET A 38 0.15 8.63 7.88
CA MET A 38 -0.67 8.67 9.11
C MET A 38 0.14 8.93 10.38
N TYR A 39 1.44 8.67 10.38
CA TYR A 39 2.27 8.94 11.55
C TYR A 39 2.92 10.33 11.47
N PRO A 40 2.56 11.28 12.36
CA PRO A 40 3.15 12.61 12.38
C PRO A 40 4.64 12.54 12.76
N GLY A 41 5.48 13.34 12.11
CA GLY A 41 6.94 13.37 12.35
C GLY A 41 7.82 13.13 11.13
N GLY A 42 7.24 13.06 9.92
CA GLY A 42 7.96 13.09 8.64
C GLY A 42 7.89 14.44 7.90
N GLN A 43 7.07 15.39 8.38
CA GLN A 43 6.80 16.68 7.72
C GLN A 43 7.73 17.82 8.16
N ASN A 44 8.49 17.61 9.22
CA ASN A 44 9.36 18.59 9.87
C ASN A 44 10.84 18.46 9.46
N ALA A 45 11.16 17.59 8.52
CA ALA A 45 12.44 17.67 7.79
C ALA A 45 12.22 18.55 6.56
N SER A 46 12.82 19.73 6.55
CA SER A 46 12.81 20.73 5.47
C SER A 46 13.50 20.27 4.17
N GLY A 47 13.30 19.01 3.74
CA GLY A 47 13.88 18.45 2.52
C GLY A 47 13.13 17.23 2.02
N ASP A 48 12.56 17.35 0.82
CA ASP A 48 12.23 16.33 -0.20
C ASP A 48 11.56 14.98 0.12
N ARG A 49 11.35 14.56 1.37
CA ARG A 49 10.79 13.21 1.67
C ARG A 49 9.74 13.24 2.79
N PRO A 50 8.47 13.51 2.49
CA PRO A 50 7.38 13.65 3.47
C PRO A 50 6.87 12.32 4.10
N ASP A 51 7.49 11.17 3.81
CA ASP A 51 6.96 9.82 4.07
C ASP A 51 7.77 8.96 5.07
N VAL A 52 8.76 9.55 5.77
CA VAL A 52 9.75 8.78 6.55
C VAL A 52 9.40 8.57 8.03
N GLY A 53 8.38 9.24 8.57
CA GLY A 53 8.07 9.21 10.01
C GLY A 53 7.77 7.80 10.54
N LEU A 54 6.89 7.08 9.84
CA LEU A 54 6.53 5.71 10.16
C LEU A 54 7.68 4.73 9.89
N LEU A 55 8.36 4.86 8.76
CA LEU A 55 9.49 3.99 8.40
C LEU A 55 10.63 4.10 9.42
N ARG A 56 10.92 5.31 9.90
CA ARG A 56 11.92 5.55 10.96
C ARG A 56 11.54 4.88 12.28
N LEU A 57 10.27 4.88 12.66
CA LEU A 57 9.82 4.14 13.85
C LEU A 57 10.00 2.64 13.69
N HIS A 58 9.71 2.13 12.49
CA HIS A 58 9.90 0.72 12.16
C HIS A 58 11.35 0.28 12.23
N SER A 59 12.25 1.01 11.57
CA SER A 59 13.68 0.70 11.61
C SER A 59 14.32 0.90 12.98
N THR A 60 13.69 1.64 13.90
CA THR A 60 14.20 1.85 15.27
C THR A 60 13.47 1.03 16.33
N PHE A 61 12.55 0.13 15.93
CA PHE A 61 11.75 -0.71 16.84
C PHE A 61 10.97 0.07 17.91
N ARG A 62 10.66 1.35 17.65
CA ARG A 62 9.98 2.25 18.61
C ARG A 62 8.45 2.28 18.46
N HIS A 63 7.91 1.30 17.76
CA HIS A 63 6.48 1.10 17.58
C HIS A 63 6.19 -0.40 17.60
N ASP A 64 5.02 -0.77 18.09
CA ASP A 64 4.47 -2.12 17.95
C ASP A 64 3.46 -2.08 16.80
N LEU A 65 3.80 -2.70 15.67
CA LEU A 65 2.89 -2.85 14.53
C LEU A 65 2.43 -4.30 14.47
N LYS A 66 1.12 -4.51 14.61
CA LYS A 66 0.48 -5.82 14.48
C LYS A 66 -0.55 -5.76 13.37
N ILE A 67 -0.46 -6.71 12.44
CA ILE A 67 -1.41 -6.86 11.34
C ILE A 67 -2.12 -8.19 11.56
N TYR A 68 -3.44 -8.12 11.71
CA TYR A 68 -4.30 -9.29 11.83
C TYR A 68 -5.04 -9.49 10.52
N ALA A 69 -5.05 -10.73 10.04
CA ALA A 69 -5.75 -11.15 8.84
C ALA A 69 -6.53 -12.43 9.15
N SER A 70 -7.66 -12.63 8.47
CA SER A 70 -8.34 -13.93 8.48
C SER A 70 -7.46 -15.00 7.81
N ASP A 71 -7.69 -16.27 8.15
CA ASP A 71 -6.94 -17.42 7.61
C ASP A 71 -7.22 -17.76 6.14
N GLU A 72 -7.87 -16.83 5.43
CA GLU A 72 -8.20 -16.99 4.04
C GLU A 72 -7.09 -16.44 3.15
N GLY A 73 -6.60 -17.25 2.21
CA GLY A 73 -5.40 -16.93 1.42
C GLY A 73 -5.45 -15.55 0.74
N ARG A 74 -6.61 -15.11 0.22
CA ARG A 74 -6.73 -13.77 -0.38
C ARG A 74 -6.58 -12.63 0.63
N VAL A 75 -7.03 -12.83 1.87
CA VAL A 75 -6.95 -11.83 2.95
C VAL A 75 -5.52 -11.73 3.46
N GLN A 76 -4.85 -12.89 3.64
CA GLN A 76 -3.43 -12.93 3.99
C GLN A 76 -2.55 -12.24 2.93
N MET A 77 -2.77 -12.54 1.65
CA MET A 77 -2.02 -11.88 0.57
C MET A 77 -2.30 -10.38 0.48
N THR A 78 -3.54 -9.95 0.77
CA THR A 78 -3.90 -8.52 0.82
C THR A 78 -3.17 -7.82 1.97
N ALA A 79 -3.18 -8.43 3.15
CA ALA A 79 -2.49 -7.91 4.33
C ALA A 79 -0.97 -7.84 4.13
N ALA A 80 -0.37 -8.87 3.51
CA ALA A 80 1.06 -8.90 3.20
C ALA A 80 1.44 -7.82 2.17
N ALA A 81 0.66 -7.66 1.10
CA ALA A 81 0.85 -6.60 0.10
C ALA A 81 0.72 -5.20 0.71
N PHE A 82 -0.27 -5.00 1.58
CA PHE A 82 -0.43 -3.77 2.33
C PHE A 82 0.79 -3.51 3.24
N ALA A 83 1.26 -4.51 3.99
CA ALA A 83 2.41 -4.38 4.89
C ALA A 83 3.69 -4.03 4.12
N LYS A 84 3.91 -4.67 2.97
CA LYS A 84 5.01 -4.34 2.05
C LYS A 84 4.97 -2.87 1.63
N GLY A 85 3.80 -2.42 1.19
CA GLY A 85 3.55 -1.02 0.86
C GLY A 85 3.78 -0.09 2.04
N LEU A 86 3.32 -0.45 3.24
CA LEU A 86 3.45 0.36 4.45
C LEU A 86 4.90 0.51 4.90
N LEU A 87 5.67 -0.57 4.86
CA LEU A 87 7.01 -0.66 5.44
C LEU A 87 8.15 -0.51 4.43
N ALA A 88 7.84 -0.29 3.15
CA ALA A 88 8.84 -0.18 2.08
C ALA A 88 9.73 -1.43 1.97
N LEU A 89 9.14 -2.62 2.11
CA LEU A 89 9.87 -3.88 2.01
C LEU A 89 10.19 -4.20 0.54
N ASP A 90 11.43 -4.63 0.31
CA ASP A 90 11.88 -5.15 -0.97
C ASP A 90 11.61 -6.66 -1.08
N GLY A 91 11.45 -7.15 -2.32
CA GLY A 91 11.25 -8.58 -2.62
C GLY A 91 9.83 -8.95 -3.07
N GLU A 92 9.67 -10.21 -3.48
CA GLU A 92 8.38 -10.78 -3.91
C GLU A 92 7.54 -11.28 -2.72
N LEU A 93 6.23 -11.43 -2.96
CA LEU A 93 5.23 -11.91 -1.99
C LEU A 93 4.73 -13.30 -2.39
#